data_AF-A0A0J6FX88-F1
#
_entry.id   AF-A0A0J6FX88-F1
#
_cell.length_a   1.000
_cell.length_b   1.000
_cell.length_c   1.000
_cell.angle_alpha   90.00
_cell.angle_beta   90.00
_cell.angle_gamma   90.00
#
_symmetry.space_group_name_H-M   'P 1'
#
loop_
_entity.id
_entity.type
_entity.pdbx_description
1 polymer ?
#
loop_
_entity_poly.entity_id
_entity_poly.type
_entity_poly.pdbx_seq_one_letter_code
_entity_poly.pdbx_strand_id
1 'polypeptide(L)' 'MPNPIVYPLLRWAGKLRYPTLFKITAGLFVLSVLLPDPVPFIDEIVFGLGTLLLANWKTRTPAPATEPLTSTAQRVRR' A
#
# COMPACT_ATOMS: atom_id res chain seq x y z
N MET A 1 -11.97 -3.75 -14.25
CA MET A 1 -11.39 -5.10 -14.41
C MET A 1 -9.91 -5.02 -14.11
N PRO A 2 -9.29 -5.99 -13.42
CA PRO A 2 -7.86 -5.93 -13.11
C PRO A 2 -7.05 -5.96 -14.41
N ASN A 3 -6.42 -4.85 -14.77
CA ASN A 3 -5.51 -4.82 -15.90
C ASN A 3 -4.22 -5.60 -15.51
N PRO A 4 -3.84 -6.64 -16.28
CA PRO A 4 -2.69 -7.49 -15.94
C PRO A 4 -1.36 -6.73 -15.85
N ILE A 5 -1.27 -5.54 -16.44
CA ILE A 5 -0.07 -4.69 -16.42
C ILE A 5 -0.02 -3.80 -15.17
N VAL A 6 -1.17 -3.29 -14.74
CA VAL A 6 -1.27 -2.34 -13.62
C VAL A 6 -1.12 -3.04 -12.27
N TYR A 7 -1.63 -4.26 -12.15
CA TYR A 7 -1.58 -5.04 -10.91
C TYR A 7 -0.17 -5.29 -10.34
N PRO A 8 0.82 -5.79 -11.12
CA PRO A 8 2.19 -5.98 -10.61
C PRO A 8 2.85 -4.67 -10.18
N LEU A 9 2.58 -3.57 -10.90
CA LEU A 9 3.09 -2.24 -10.55
C LEU A 9 2.56 -1.77 -9.19
N LEU A 10 1.25 -1.89 -8.94
CA LEU A 10 0.63 -1.54 -7.66
C LEU A 10 1.12 -2.44 -6.52
N ARG A 11 1.32 -3.74 -6.77
CA ARG A 11 1.90 -4.66 -5.77
C ARG A 11 3.32 -4.27 -5.38
N TRP A 12 4.13 -3.84 -6.34
CA TRP A 12 5.46 -3.32 -6.06
C TRP A 12 5.36 -1.99 -5.30
N ALA A 13 4.51 -1.06 -5.75
CA ALA A 13 4.30 0.24 -5.12
C ALA A 13 3.89 0.12 -3.64
N GLY A 14 3.03 -0.85 -3.30
CA GLY A 14 2.61 -1.10 -1.91
C GLY A 14 3.71 -1.57 -0.97
N LYS A 15 4.87 -2.00 -1.46
CA LYS A 15 6.04 -2.33 -0.62
C LYS A 15 6.91 -1.12 -0.30
N LEU A 16 6.70 0.03 -0.96
CA LEU A 16 7.51 1.21 -0.74
C LEU A 16 7.16 1.85 0.61
N ARG A 17 8.19 2.20 1.38
CA ARG A 17 8.03 2.95 2.63
C ARG A 17 7.66 4.40 2.35
N TYR A 18 6.95 5.01 3.30
CA TYR A 18 6.79 6.47 3.34
C TYR A 18 8.16 7.12 3.58
N PRO A 19 8.54 8.22 2.89
CA PRO A 19 7.75 9.06 1.98
C PRO A 19 7.91 8.77 0.48
N THR A 20 8.60 7.70 0.09
CA THR A 20 8.89 7.40 -1.32
C THR A 20 7.62 7.17 -2.13
N LEU A 21 6.64 6.46 -1.56
CA LEU A 21 5.34 6.26 -2.19
C LEU A 21 4.64 7.59 -2.51
N PHE A 22 4.66 8.53 -1.56
CA PHE A 22 4.09 9.87 -1.74
C PHE A 22 4.73 10.62 -2.91
N LYS A 23 6.06 10.61 -3.00
CA LYS A 23 6.78 11.32 -4.07
C LYS A 23 6.46 10.75 -5.46
N ILE A 24 6.36 9.43 -5.57
CA ILE A 24 6.00 8.77 -6.83
C ILE A 24 4.57 9.12 -7.23
N THR A 25 3.62 9.01 -6.30
CA THR A 25 2.22 9.39 -6.55
C THR A 25 2.10 10.86 -6.96
N ALA A 26 2.75 11.77 -6.24
CA ALA A 26 2.71 13.20 -6.52
C ALA A 26 3.38 13.55 -7.85
N GLY A 27 4.54 12.95 -8.14
CA GLY A 27 5.23 13.15 -9.41
C GLY A 27 4.39 12.67 -10.60
N LEU A 28 3.78 11.49 -10.46
CA LEU A 28 2.92 10.95 -11.52
C LEU A 28 1.65 11.79 -11.72
N PHE A 29 1.05 12.30 -10.64
CA PHE A 29 -0.09 13.21 -10.70
C PHE A 29 0.25 14.55 -11.37
N VAL A 30 1.41 15.13 -11.05
CA VAL A 30 1.85 16.38 -11.71
C VAL A 30 2.12 16.14 -13.19
N LEU A 31 2.74 15.01 -13.54
CA LEU A 31 2.96 14.63 -14.93
C LEU A 31 1.64 14.42 -15.68
N SER A 32 0.63 13.80 -15.06
CA SER A 32 -0.67 13.58 -15.71
C SER A 32 -1.44 14.88 -15.94
N VAL A 33 -1.27 15.90 -15.09
CA VAL A 33 -1.89 17.22 -15.26
C VAL A 33 -1.16 18.07 -16.31
N LEU A 34 0.16 17.97 -16.38
CA LEU A 34 0.99 18.78 -17.28
C LEU A 34 1.06 18.23 -18.72
N LEU A 35 0.97 16.91 -18.90
CA LEU A 35 0.95 16.31 -20.23
C LEU A 35 -0.51 16.19 -20.73
N PRO A 36 -0.89 16.84 -21.84
CA PRO A 36 -2.18 16.61 -22.48
C PRO A 36 -2.22 15.16 -22.98
N ASP A 37 -3.12 14.37 -22.39
CA ASP A 37 -3.01 12.92 -22.28
C ASP A 37 -3.07 12.14 -23.61
N PRO A 38 -2.01 11.40 -23.99
CA PRO A 38 -2.02 10.43 -25.07
C PRO A 38 -1.91 8.97 -24.58
N VAL A 39 -1.82 8.70 -23.26
CA VAL A 39 -1.43 7.39 -22.73
C VAL A 39 -2.59 6.75 -21.96
N PRO A 40 -3.23 5.70 -22.50
CA PRO A 40 -4.26 4.98 -21.77
C PRO A 40 -3.68 4.41 -20.47
N PHE A 41 -4.51 4.35 -19.42
CA PHE A 41 -4.22 3.76 -18.10
C PHE A 41 -3.48 4.63 -17.07
N ILE A 42 -3.10 5.87 -17.38
CA ILE A 42 -2.44 6.76 -16.41
C ILE A 42 -3.34 7.03 -15.20
N ASP A 43 -4.61 7.37 -15.45
CA ASP A 43 -5.55 7.73 -14.40
C ASP A 43 -5.77 6.58 -13.40
N GLU A 44 -5.82 5.33 -13.85
CA GLU A 44 -5.95 4.16 -12.98
C GLU A 44 -4.70 3.93 -12.12
N ILE A 45 -3.51 4.18 -12.65
CA ILE A 45 -2.26 4.08 -11.89
C ILE A 45 -2.23 5.19 -10.85
N VAL A 46 -2.55 6.43 -11.23
CA VAL A 46 -2.60 7.59 -10.33
C VAL A 46 -3.60 7.34 -9.20
N PHE A 47 -4.82 6.88 -9.52
CA PHE A 47 -5.84 6.55 -8.54
C PHE A 47 -5.43 5.38 -7.63
N GLY A 48 -4.83 4.33 -8.19
CA GLY A 48 -4.32 3.18 -7.45
C GLY A 48 -3.19 3.55 -6.47
N LEU A 49 -2.23 4.35 -6.93
CA LEU A 49 -1.15 4.89 -6.11
C LEU A 49 -1.67 5.85 -5.03
N GLY A 50 -2.69 6.67 -5.34
CA GLY A 50 -3.37 7.53 -4.37
C GLY A 50 -4.07 6.73 -3.27
N THR A 51 -4.73 5.64 -3.63
CA THR A 51 -5.38 4.74 -2.66
C THR A 51 -4.35 4.07 -1.75
N LEU A 52 -3.25 3.55 -2.33
CA LEU A 52 -2.13 2.98 -1.57
C LEU A 52 -1.50 4.02 -0.63
N LEU A 53 -1.39 5.26 -1.07
CA LEU A 53 -0.86 6.35 -0.26
C LEU A 53 -1.75 6.63 0.95
N LEU A 54 -3.07 6.73 0.73
CA LEU A 54 -4.06 6.95 1.78
C LEU A 54 -4.10 5.78 2.78
N ALA A 55 -4.03 4.53 2.28
CA ALA A 55 -3.98 3.33 3.10
C ALA A 55 -2.73 3.29 4.02
N ASN A 56 -1.62 3.87 3.58
CA ASN A 56 -0.37 3.93 4.35
C ASN A 56 -0.22 5.17 5.25
N TRP A 57 -1.15 6.14 5.20
CA TRP A 57 -1.02 7.40 5.94
C TRP A 57 -1.05 7.20 7.47
N LYS A 58 -1.78 6.20 7.97
CA LYS A 58 -2.02 6.05 9.42
C LYS A 58 -1.43 4.80 10.07
N THR A 59 -0.51 4.08 9.42
CA THR A 59 0.05 2.84 9.97
C THR A 59 1.02 3.11 11.14
N ARG A 60 0.43 3.42 12.31
CA ARG A 60 1.05 3.41 13.64
C ARG A 60 0.20 2.57 14.58
N THR A 61 0.02 1.30 14.26
CA THR A 61 -0.20 0.28 15.29
C THR A 61 0.51 -0.97 14.78
N PRO A 62 1.64 -1.40 15.36
CA PRO A 62 2.10 -2.76 15.19
C PRO A 62 0.90 -3.64 15.54
N ALA A 63 0.52 -4.58 14.66
CA ALA A 63 -0.43 -5.61 15.06
C ALA A 63 0.04 -6.13 16.42
N PRO A 64 -0.81 -6.14 17.46
CA PRO A 64 -0.41 -6.70 18.74
C PRO A 64 0.15 -8.08 18.40
N ALA A 65 1.43 -8.30 18.74
CA ALA A 65 2.03 -9.60 18.61
C ALA A 65 1.02 -10.54 19.24
N THR A 66 0.42 -11.42 18.43
CA THR A 66 -0.39 -12.50 18.94
C THR A 66 0.58 -13.28 19.80
N GLU A 67 0.65 -12.93 21.08
CA GLU A 67 1.32 -13.71 22.09
C GLU A 67 0.68 -15.09 21.92
N PRO A 68 1.44 -16.12 21.49
CA PRO A 68 0.90 -17.46 21.58
C PRO A 68 0.56 -17.61 23.06
N LEU A 69 -0.73 -17.75 23.36
CA LEU A 69 -1.25 -18.01 24.68
C LEU A 69 -0.49 -19.23 25.18
N THR A 70 0.61 -18.95 25.87
CA THR A 70 1.47 -19.95 26.45
C THR A 70 0.64 -20.44 27.61
N SER A 71 -0.08 -21.53 27.33
CA SER A 71 -0.87 -22.28 28.28
C SER A 71 0.09 -22.89 29.30
N THR A 72 0.58 -22.06 30.22
CA THR A 72 1.30 -22.45 31.44
C THR A 72 0.28 -22.70 32.55
N ALA A 73 -0.89 -23.26 32.22
CA ALA A 73 -1.98 -23.46 33.18
C ALA A 73 -2.41 -24.93 33.33
N GLN A 74 -1.58 -25.90 32.91
CA GLN A 74 -1.90 -27.33 33.09
C GLN A 74 -0.82 -28.13 33.82
N ARG A 75 0.02 -27.46 34.61
CA ARG A 75 1.04 -28.15 35.43
C ARG A 75 0.98 -27.82 36.91
N VAL A 76 -0.21 -27.62 37.48
CA VAL A 76 -0.37 -27.62 38.93
C VAL A 76 -1.73 -28.21 39.31
N ARG A 77 -1.68 -29.42 39.87
CA ARG A 77 -2.68 -30.08 40.75
C ARG A 77 -3.99 -30.59 40.10
N ARG A 78 -4.06 -31.91 39.89
CA ARG A 78 -4.53 -32.88 40.88
C ARG A 78 -4.12 -34.29 40.50
#